data_AF-A0A0B5DVG8-F1
#
_entry.id   AF-A0A0B5DVG8-F1
#
_cell.length_a   1.000
_cell.length_b   1.000
_cell.length_c   1.000
_cell.angle_alpha   90.00
_cell.angle_beta   90.00
_cell.angle_gamma   90.00
#
_symmetry.space_group_name_H-M   'P 1'
#
loop_
_entity.id
_entity.type
_entity.pdbx_description
1 polymer ?
#
loop_
_entity_poly.entity_id
_entity_poly.type
_entity_poly.pdbx_seq_one_letter_code
_entity_poly.pdbx_strand_id
1 'polypeptide(L)'
;MTDTARISPASGLRALAVFLFVALLAVATGRAAMAEPAKQGADLDALMEALLFREVSEVLAAEGRDMADDFAEAGYGVPEVAWREMLTRLYDPAVMARAFRREMGAALEGADLAPMVEFYRSDLGQRIARLELETRKALATEEAQAAAGEAWAELDPDTERARLIESYVQVNDLVELNVVGAMNSDIAYYRGLWMDGMPQEEGMTDGEILSEIWASEPEVRADVSEWVYGFSTLAYDTLSDAEFADYIAFARTEPGQRLNAALFAAFDGVYEDLSRGLGAGTARLMRDYEGEQL
;
A
#
# COMPACT_ATOMS: atom_id res chain seq x y z
N MET A 1 -42.89 7.06 21.45
CA MET A 1 -42.31 6.03 20.57
C MET A 1 -41.48 6.78 19.55
N THR A 2 -40.27 7.15 19.96
CA THR A 2 -39.27 7.82 19.13
C THR A 2 -38.36 6.73 18.56
N ASP A 3 -38.37 6.67 17.24
CA ASP A 3 -37.62 5.73 16.41
C ASP A 3 -36.14 6.10 16.49
N THR A 4 -35.38 5.42 17.36
CA THR A 4 -33.91 5.49 17.35
C THR A 4 -33.43 4.68 16.16
N ALA A 5 -33.17 5.38 15.05
CA ALA A 5 -32.43 4.84 13.92
C ALA A 5 -31.10 4.29 14.45
N ARG A 6 -30.98 2.96 14.48
CA ARG A 6 -29.71 2.28 14.65
C ARG A 6 -28.86 2.65 13.43
N ILE A 7 -27.96 3.60 13.62
CA ILE A 7 -26.83 3.77 12.73
C ILE A 7 -26.08 2.45 12.79
N SER A 8 -26.17 1.65 11.72
CA SER A 8 -25.39 0.42 11.61
C SER A 8 -23.91 0.84 11.56
N PRO A 9 -23.04 0.33 12.44
CA PRO A 9 -21.62 0.69 12.43
C PRO A 9 -20.91 0.31 11.11
N ALA A 10 -21.52 -0.55 10.30
CA ALA A 10 -20.99 -1.05 9.03
C ALA A 10 -20.97 -0.03 7.87
N SER A 11 -21.65 1.13 7.97
CA SER A 11 -21.66 2.13 6.89
C SER A 11 -20.66 3.27 7.06
N GLY A 12 -20.08 3.45 8.26
CA GLY A 12 -19.14 4.54 8.56
C GLY A 12 -17.66 4.18 8.43
N LEU A 13 -17.32 2.89 8.37
CA LEU A 13 -15.93 2.40 8.27
C LEU A 13 -15.46 2.14 6.82
N ARG A 14 -16.17 2.64 5.81
CA ARG A 14 -15.79 2.47 4.40
C ARG A 14 -14.60 3.31 3.96
N ALA A 15 -14.12 4.21 4.81
CA ALA A 15 -12.97 5.08 4.58
C ALA A 15 -11.70 4.55 5.25
N LEU A 16 -11.46 3.23 5.25
CA LEU A 16 -10.07 2.78 5.37
C LEU A 16 -9.47 2.93 3.97
N ALA A 17 -8.64 3.96 3.79
CA ALA A 17 -7.87 4.16 2.59
C ALA A 17 -7.17 2.84 2.23
N VAL A 18 -7.65 2.18 1.19
CA VAL A 18 -7.04 0.95 0.70
C VAL A 18 -5.67 1.36 0.16
N PHE A 19 -4.62 1.08 0.93
CA PHE A 19 -3.25 1.36 0.51
C PHE A 19 -2.82 0.24 -0.45
N LEU A 20 -3.08 0.50 -1.72
CA LEU A 20 -2.79 -0.40 -2.81
C LEU A 20 -1.30 -0.34 -3.21
N PHE A 21 -0.58 -1.44 -2.98
CA PHE A 21 0.76 -1.74 -3.51
C PHE A 21 0.80 -3.12 -4.16
N VAL A 22 1.71 -3.32 -5.15
CA VAL A 22 1.66 -4.28 -6.30
C VAL A 22 2.82 -5.39 -6.58
N ALA A 23 2.80 -6.75 -6.23
CA ALA A 23 3.89 -7.86 -6.37
C ALA A 23 3.81 -9.35 -5.74
N LEU A 24 3.63 -10.53 -6.44
CA LEU A 24 3.39 -11.88 -5.77
C LEU A 24 4.52 -12.92 -5.78
N LEU A 25 4.44 -13.84 -4.80
CA LEU A 25 5.39 -14.88 -4.40
C LEU A 25 5.72 -15.97 -5.44
N ALA A 26 7.01 -16.36 -5.46
CA ALA A 26 7.42 -17.74 -5.69
C ALA A 26 8.70 -18.12 -4.93
N VAL A 27 8.75 -19.39 -4.49
CA VAL A 27 9.82 -20.02 -3.71
C VAL A 27 11.09 -20.19 -4.55
N ALA A 28 12.17 -19.52 -4.17
CA ALA A 28 13.49 -19.75 -4.75
C ALA A 28 14.35 -20.62 -3.81
N THR A 29 14.73 -21.81 -4.28
CA THR A 29 15.87 -22.57 -3.74
C THR A 29 17.09 -22.22 -4.59
N GLY A 30 17.79 -21.16 -4.20
CA GLY A 30 19.03 -20.70 -4.82
C GLY A 30 20.14 -20.60 -3.79
N ARG A 31 21.32 -21.15 -4.10
CA ARG A 31 22.48 -21.15 -3.21
C ARG A 31 23.11 -19.76 -3.22
N ALA A 32 22.78 -18.94 -2.23
CA ALA A 32 23.35 -17.60 -2.05
C ALA A 32 24.88 -17.67 -1.88
N ALA A 33 25.60 -16.90 -2.70
CA ALA A 33 26.96 -16.51 -2.36
C ALA A 33 26.87 -15.56 -1.16
N MET A 34 27.65 -15.81 -0.09
CA MET A 34 27.65 -14.93 1.08
C MET A 34 28.27 -13.59 0.68
N ALA A 35 27.43 -12.59 0.45
CA ALA A 35 27.86 -11.20 0.32
C ALA A 35 28.35 -10.68 1.68
N GLU A 36 29.39 -9.86 1.69
CA GLU A 36 29.87 -9.22 2.92
C GLU A 36 28.80 -8.25 3.48
N PRO A 37 28.49 -8.29 4.79
CA PRO A 37 27.39 -7.51 5.38
C PRO A 37 27.46 -5.99 5.11
N ALA A 38 28.67 -5.43 5.09
CA ALA A 38 28.89 -4.00 4.83
C ALA A 38 28.60 -3.61 3.36
N LYS A 39 28.92 -4.51 2.41
CA LYS A 39 28.65 -4.29 0.99
C LYS A 39 27.15 -4.39 0.70
N GLN A 40 26.49 -5.40 1.25
CA GLN A 40 25.05 -5.57 1.10
C GLN A 40 24.25 -4.38 1.67
N GLY A 41 24.70 -3.80 2.80
CA GLY A 41 24.10 -2.59 3.36
C GLY A 41 24.19 -1.39 2.40
N ALA A 42 25.35 -1.16 1.78
CA ALA A 42 25.55 -0.08 0.82
C ALA A 42 24.79 -0.29 -0.50
N ASP A 43 24.73 -1.52 -0.99
CA ASP A 43 23.97 -1.86 -2.21
C ASP A 43 22.46 -1.70 -1.99
N LEU A 44 21.96 -2.01 -0.79
CA LEU A 44 20.57 -1.77 -0.40
C LEU A 44 20.25 -0.27 -0.32
N ASP A 45 21.10 0.53 0.31
CA ASP A 45 20.91 1.98 0.36
C ASP A 45 20.90 2.59 -1.05
N ALA A 46 21.80 2.13 -1.93
CA ALA A 46 21.82 2.53 -3.34
C ALA A 46 20.56 2.14 -4.12
N LEU A 47 20.01 0.95 -3.86
CA LEU A 47 18.77 0.49 -4.48
C LEU A 47 17.58 1.34 -4.01
N MET A 48 17.47 1.59 -2.71
CA MET A 48 16.39 2.41 -2.14
C MET A 48 16.45 3.87 -2.61
N GLU A 49 17.65 4.41 -2.78
CA GLU A 49 17.85 5.73 -3.39
C GLU A 49 17.37 5.74 -4.84
N ALA A 50 17.74 4.73 -5.63
CA ALA A 50 17.32 4.63 -7.04
C ALA A 50 15.80 4.45 -7.22
N LEU A 51 15.15 3.86 -6.22
CA LEU A 51 13.70 3.69 -6.12
C LEU A 51 12.97 4.87 -5.47
N LEU A 52 13.68 5.95 -5.12
CA LEU A 52 13.11 7.18 -4.55
C LEU A 52 12.35 6.94 -3.22
N PHE A 53 12.79 5.96 -2.40
CA PHE A 53 12.04 5.55 -1.20
C PHE A 53 11.87 6.66 -0.16
N ARG A 54 12.75 7.66 -0.15
CA ARG A 54 12.61 8.82 0.73
C ARG A 54 11.38 9.63 0.33
N GLU A 55 11.28 9.99 -0.95
CA GLU A 55 10.18 10.75 -1.52
C GLU A 55 8.88 9.96 -1.47
N VAL A 56 8.93 8.65 -1.75
CA VAL A 56 7.78 7.75 -1.56
C VAL A 56 7.31 7.80 -0.11
N SER A 57 8.20 7.67 0.88
CA SER A 57 7.81 7.74 2.30
C SER A 57 7.21 9.10 2.69
N GLU A 58 7.65 10.20 2.07
CA GLU A 58 7.09 11.53 2.27
C GLU A 58 5.65 11.63 1.71
N VAL A 59 5.40 11.08 0.52
CA VAL A 59 4.07 11.02 -0.10
C VAL A 59 3.11 10.18 0.74
N LEU A 60 3.51 8.95 1.11
CA LEU A 60 2.66 8.05 1.90
C LEU A 60 2.36 8.58 3.29
N ALA A 61 3.33 9.27 3.91
CA ALA A 61 3.11 9.93 5.18
C ALA A 61 2.13 11.11 5.07
N ALA A 62 2.13 11.83 3.95
CA ALA A 62 1.15 12.89 3.69
C ALA A 62 -0.25 12.30 3.52
N GLU A 63 -0.40 11.30 2.65
CA GLU A 63 -1.68 10.59 2.42
C GLU A 63 -2.29 10.08 3.73
N GLY A 64 -1.49 9.43 4.58
CA GLY A 64 -2.00 8.92 5.85
C GLY A 64 -2.42 10.00 6.85
N ARG A 65 -1.87 11.23 6.74
CA ARG A 65 -2.29 12.37 7.57
C ARG A 65 -3.54 13.06 7.03
N ASP A 66 -3.74 13.01 5.72
CA ASP A 66 -4.88 13.64 5.06
C ASP A 66 -6.19 12.89 5.35
N MET A 67 -6.12 11.63 5.78
CA MET A 67 -7.29 10.87 6.29
C MET A 67 -7.98 11.52 7.51
N ALA A 68 -7.36 12.51 8.18
CA ALA A 68 -7.93 13.16 9.36
C ALA A 68 -9.33 13.75 9.10
N ASP A 69 -9.54 14.26 7.90
CA ASP A 69 -10.80 14.88 7.48
C ASP A 69 -11.89 13.80 7.34
N ASP A 70 -11.58 12.67 6.70
CA ASP A 70 -12.49 11.51 6.58
C ASP A 70 -12.90 10.96 7.95
N PHE A 71 -11.96 10.82 8.89
CA PHE A 71 -12.24 10.37 10.25
C PHE A 71 -13.13 11.36 11.03
N ALA A 72 -12.99 12.67 10.78
CA ALA A 72 -13.83 13.68 11.38
C ALA A 72 -15.25 13.65 10.80
N GLU A 73 -15.38 13.50 9.47
CA GLU A 73 -16.66 13.41 8.76
C GLU A 73 -17.45 12.15 9.11
N ALA A 74 -16.76 11.04 9.40
CA ALA A 74 -17.37 9.79 9.87
C ALA A 74 -18.14 9.94 11.20
N GLY A 75 -17.94 11.05 11.93
CA GLY A 75 -18.86 11.46 13.00
C GLY A 75 -18.72 10.69 14.30
N TYR A 76 -17.52 10.19 14.63
CA TYR A 76 -17.24 9.44 15.86
C TYR A 76 -17.29 10.26 17.16
N GLY A 77 -17.65 11.55 17.10
CA GLY A 77 -17.64 12.44 18.28
C GLY A 77 -16.26 12.89 18.72
N VAL A 78 -15.22 12.54 17.96
CA VAL A 78 -13.84 12.95 18.18
C VAL A 78 -13.57 14.21 17.33
N PRO A 79 -13.04 15.30 17.92
CA PRO A 79 -12.68 16.49 17.16
C PRO A 79 -11.59 16.21 16.11
N GLU A 80 -11.71 16.81 14.93
CA GLU A 80 -10.74 16.71 13.82
C GLU A 80 -9.28 16.96 14.26
N VAL A 81 -9.05 17.92 15.17
CA VAL A 81 -7.70 18.22 15.70
C VAL A 81 -7.07 17.01 16.39
N ALA A 82 -7.86 16.18 17.07
CA ALA A 82 -7.37 15.00 17.77
C ALA A 82 -6.98 13.88 16.78
N TRP A 83 -7.77 13.69 15.71
CA TRP A 83 -7.42 12.82 14.59
C TRP A 83 -6.11 13.27 13.94
N ARG A 84 -6.01 14.55 13.60
CA ARG A 84 -4.84 15.13 12.95
C ARG A 84 -3.57 14.97 13.79
N GLU A 85 -3.65 15.18 15.11
CA GLU A 85 -2.52 14.95 16.01
C GLU A 85 -2.09 13.48 16.09
N MET A 86 -3.05 12.55 16.11
CA MET A 86 -2.77 11.11 16.15
C MET A 86 -2.10 10.67 14.84
N LEU A 87 -2.69 11.01 13.69
CA LEU A 87 -2.18 10.65 12.37
C LEU A 87 -0.81 11.30 12.08
N THR A 88 -0.58 12.54 12.51
CA THR A 88 0.73 13.20 12.38
C THR A 88 1.85 12.42 13.10
N ARG A 89 1.55 11.85 14.27
CA ARG A 89 2.51 11.03 15.02
C ARG A 89 2.70 9.65 14.41
N LEU A 90 1.62 9.05 13.90
CA LEU A 90 1.64 7.70 13.33
C LEU A 90 2.37 7.67 11.98
N TYR A 91 2.05 8.60 11.11
CA TYR A 91 2.62 8.74 9.77
C TYR A 91 3.81 9.72 9.79
N ASP A 92 4.88 9.39 10.51
CA ASP A 92 6.14 10.14 10.44
C ASP A 92 7.00 9.63 9.27
N PRO A 93 7.36 10.48 8.29
CA PRO A 93 8.05 10.03 7.08
C PRO A 93 9.46 9.48 7.37
N ALA A 94 10.14 9.98 8.41
CA ALA A 94 11.45 9.48 8.77
C ALA A 94 11.36 8.12 9.48
N VAL A 95 10.32 7.89 10.28
CA VAL A 95 10.01 6.58 10.88
C VAL A 95 9.64 5.59 9.77
N MET A 96 8.74 5.97 8.86
CA MET A 96 8.33 5.13 7.73
C MET A 96 9.52 4.76 6.85
N ALA A 97 10.36 5.72 6.46
CA ALA A 97 11.55 5.44 5.64
C ALA A 97 12.51 4.45 6.33
N ARG A 98 12.72 4.56 7.66
CA ARG A 98 13.52 3.59 8.42
C ARG A 98 12.86 2.22 8.50
N ALA A 99 11.53 2.16 8.61
CA ALA A 99 10.78 0.92 8.63
C ALA A 99 10.87 0.21 7.27
N PHE A 100 10.59 0.90 6.16
CA PHE A 100 10.79 0.38 4.81
C PHE A 100 12.21 -0.13 4.58
N ARG A 101 13.22 0.62 5.03
CA ARG A 101 14.63 0.21 4.90
C ARG A 101 14.98 -1.05 5.68
N ARG A 102 14.34 -1.24 6.83
CA ARG A 102 14.49 -2.46 7.65
C ARG A 102 13.83 -3.65 6.96
N GLU A 103 12.57 -3.50 6.55
CA GLU A 103 11.81 -4.59 5.93
C GLU A 103 12.40 -5.00 4.57
N MET A 104 12.78 -4.04 3.72
CA MET A 104 13.50 -4.31 2.47
C MET A 104 14.80 -5.07 2.71
N GLY A 105 15.55 -4.69 3.76
CA GLY A 105 16.80 -5.36 4.12
C GLY A 105 16.61 -6.80 4.57
N ALA A 106 15.53 -7.07 5.32
CA ALA A 106 15.17 -8.43 5.70
C ALA A 106 14.69 -9.26 4.49
N ALA A 107 13.83 -8.68 3.65
CA ALA A 107 13.28 -9.37 2.48
C ALA A 107 14.34 -9.70 1.42
N LEU A 108 15.38 -8.86 1.30
CA LEU A 108 16.49 -9.03 0.37
C LEU A 108 17.75 -9.66 1.01
N GLU A 109 17.62 -10.25 2.21
CA GLU A 109 18.75 -10.92 2.83
C GLU A 109 19.31 -12.04 1.92
N GLY A 110 20.62 -12.03 1.69
CA GLY A 110 21.32 -13.01 0.84
C GLY A 110 21.10 -12.85 -0.67
N ALA A 111 20.35 -11.85 -1.12
CA ALA A 111 20.14 -11.57 -2.54
C ALA A 111 21.33 -10.84 -3.18
N ASP A 112 21.57 -11.09 -4.47
CA ASP A 112 22.46 -10.25 -5.28
C ASP A 112 21.68 -9.02 -5.75
N LEU A 113 22.03 -7.85 -5.19
CA LEU A 113 21.37 -6.57 -5.47
C LEU A 113 21.92 -5.88 -6.71
N ALA A 114 23.10 -6.28 -7.20
CA ALA A 114 23.76 -5.57 -8.29
C ALA A 114 22.90 -5.46 -9.56
N PRO A 115 22.18 -6.51 -10.02
CA PRO A 115 21.31 -6.38 -11.20
C PRO A 115 20.12 -5.44 -10.98
N MET A 116 19.58 -5.37 -9.76
CA MET A 116 18.48 -4.46 -9.41
C MET A 116 18.96 -3.01 -9.44
N VAL A 117 20.11 -2.76 -8.81
CA VAL A 117 20.75 -1.43 -8.79
C VAL A 117 21.15 -0.99 -10.19
N GLU A 118 21.69 -1.90 -11.01
CA GLU A 118 22.05 -1.61 -12.40
C GLU A 118 20.84 -1.18 -13.23
N PHE A 119 19.72 -1.91 -13.14
CA PHE A 119 18.49 -1.55 -13.85
C PHE A 119 17.97 -0.18 -13.40
N TYR A 120 17.77 0.04 -12.11
CA TYR A 120 17.20 1.30 -11.61
C TYR A 120 18.15 2.50 -11.72
N ARG A 121 19.45 2.28 -11.97
CA ARG A 121 20.40 3.35 -12.34
C ARG A 121 20.44 3.65 -13.84
N SER A 122 19.88 2.80 -14.70
CA SER A 122 19.74 3.09 -16.13
C SER A 122 18.80 4.28 -16.39
N ASP A 123 18.90 4.90 -17.56
CA ASP A 123 18.01 6.00 -17.94
C ASP A 123 16.52 5.59 -17.88
N LEU A 124 16.21 4.36 -18.32
CA LEU A 124 14.86 3.80 -18.28
C LEU A 124 14.39 3.55 -16.85
N GLY A 125 15.20 2.87 -16.02
CA GLY A 125 14.84 2.57 -14.63
C GLY A 125 14.60 3.82 -13.78
N GLN A 126 15.44 4.85 -13.93
CA GLN A 126 15.23 6.13 -13.25
C GLN A 126 13.97 6.86 -13.77
N ARG A 127 13.65 6.73 -15.06
CA ARG A 127 12.43 7.31 -15.63
C ARG A 127 11.19 6.61 -15.07
N ILE A 128 11.21 5.29 -14.96
CA ILE A 128 10.13 4.48 -14.37
C ILE A 128 9.88 4.88 -12.92
N ALA A 129 10.92 4.88 -12.07
CA ALA A 129 10.75 5.24 -10.65
C ALA A 129 10.17 6.64 -10.46
N ARG A 130 10.57 7.60 -11.32
CA ARG A 130 9.98 8.95 -11.32
C ARG A 130 8.53 8.95 -11.79
N LEU A 131 8.21 8.22 -12.86
CA LEU A 131 6.85 8.13 -13.37
C LEU A 131 5.90 7.52 -12.32
N GLU A 132 6.31 6.45 -11.65
CA GLU A 132 5.52 5.81 -10.60
C GLU A 132 5.28 6.76 -9.41
N LEU A 133 6.32 7.46 -8.94
CA LEU A 133 6.20 8.45 -7.87
C LEU A 133 5.27 9.62 -8.25
N GLU A 134 5.45 10.20 -9.43
CA GLU A 134 4.61 11.31 -9.90
C GLU A 134 3.18 10.86 -10.16
N THR A 135 2.96 9.62 -10.60
CA THR A 135 1.63 9.03 -10.75
C THR A 135 0.95 8.88 -9.40
N ARG A 136 1.66 8.38 -8.37
CA ARG A 136 1.08 8.28 -7.02
C ARG A 136 0.62 9.65 -6.51
N LYS A 137 1.42 10.70 -6.70
CA LYS A 137 1.05 12.09 -6.36
C LYS A 137 -0.14 12.60 -7.18
N ALA A 138 -0.20 12.26 -8.47
CA ALA A 138 -1.28 12.69 -9.35
C ALA A 138 -2.62 12.04 -8.97
N LEU A 139 -2.59 10.83 -8.43
CA LEU A 139 -3.77 10.07 -7.97
C LEU A 139 -4.13 10.36 -6.51
N ALA A 140 -3.79 11.54 -5.99
CA ALA A 140 -4.06 11.91 -4.59
C ALA A 140 -5.54 12.18 -4.29
N THR A 141 -6.40 12.30 -5.31
CA THR A 141 -7.85 12.51 -5.12
C THR A 141 -8.67 11.42 -5.79
N GLU A 142 -9.88 11.18 -5.28
CA GLU A 142 -10.82 10.20 -5.85
C GLU A 142 -11.16 10.53 -7.30
N GLU A 143 -11.29 11.81 -7.66
CA GLU A 143 -11.58 12.20 -9.05
C GLU A 143 -10.43 11.86 -10.00
N ALA A 144 -9.19 12.02 -9.54
CA ALA A 144 -8.02 11.65 -10.33
C ALA A 144 -7.91 10.13 -10.50
N GLN A 145 -8.23 9.38 -9.45
CA GLN A 145 -8.28 7.91 -9.49
C GLN A 145 -9.36 7.40 -10.44
N ALA A 146 -10.58 7.96 -10.36
CA ALA A 146 -11.68 7.64 -11.26
C ALA A 146 -11.30 7.94 -12.72
N ALA A 147 -10.68 9.09 -13.00
CA ALA A 147 -10.24 9.44 -14.35
C ALA A 147 -9.18 8.46 -14.90
N ALA A 148 -8.30 7.94 -14.05
CA ALA A 148 -7.33 6.93 -14.45
C ALA A 148 -7.99 5.57 -14.73
N GLY A 149 -9.00 5.18 -13.94
CA GLY A 149 -9.83 4.00 -14.18
C GLY A 149 -10.61 4.11 -15.50
N GLU A 150 -11.20 5.27 -15.78
CA GLU A 150 -11.86 5.57 -17.05
C GLU A 150 -10.88 5.49 -18.23
N ALA A 151 -9.67 6.03 -18.09
CA ALA A 151 -8.65 5.96 -19.14
C ALA A 151 -8.26 4.50 -19.47
N TRP A 152 -8.19 3.62 -18.47
CA TRP A 152 -8.03 2.18 -18.71
C TRP A 152 -9.25 1.58 -19.42
N ALA A 153 -10.46 1.89 -18.97
CA ALA A 153 -11.70 1.35 -19.55
C ALA A 153 -11.93 1.78 -21.01
N GLU A 154 -11.47 2.97 -21.40
CA GLU A 154 -11.56 3.48 -22.77
C GLU A 154 -10.45 2.96 -23.70
N LEU A 155 -9.38 2.38 -23.15
CA LEU A 155 -8.28 1.84 -23.94
C LEU A 155 -8.76 0.62 -24.75
N ASP A 156 -8.53 0.66 -26.07
CA ASP A 156 -8.89 -0.46 -26.95
C ASP A 156 -8.08 -1.73 -26.55
N PRO A 157 -8.76 -2.82 -26.13
CA PRO A 157 -8.09 -4.03 -25.64
C PRO A 157 -7.28 -4.75 -26.72
N ASP A 158 -7.51 -4.45 -28.00
CA ASP A 158 -6.74 -5.03 -29.10
C ASP A 158 -5.41 -4.30 -29.37
N THR A 159 -5.13 -3.21 -28.65
CA THR A 159 -3.86 -2.47 -28.77
C THR A 159 -2.69 -3.20 -28.12
N GLU A 160 -1.47 -2.93 -28.59
CA GLU A 160 -0.25 -3.44 -27.93
C GLU A 160 -0.13 -2.90 -26.50
N ARG A 161 -0.49 -1.62 -26.30
CA ARG A 161 -0.46 -0.98 -24.98
C ARG A 161 -1.32 -1.71 -23.95
N ALA A 162 -2.56 -2.07 -24.30
CA ALA A 162 -3.44 -2.82 -23.38
C ALA A 162 -2.80 -4.16 -22.96
N ARG A 163 -2.25 -4.92 -23.92
CA ARG A 163 -1.57 -6.19 -23.64
C ARG A 163 -0.32 -6.04 -22.76
N LEU A 164 0.44 -4.95 -22.94
CA LEU A 164 1.60 -4.66 -22.11
C LEU A 164 1.18 -4.32 -20.67
N ILE A 165 0.12 -3.54 -20.48
CA ILE A 165 -0.42 -3.24 -19.15
C ILE A 165 -0.88 -4.54 -18.47
N GLU A 166 -1.69 -5.37 -19.14
CA GLU A 166 -2.09 -6.68 -18.62
C GLU A 166 -0.88 -7.56 -18.28
N SER A 167 0.12 -7.59 -19.15
CA SER A 167 1.35 -8.37 -18.92
C SER A 167 2.11 -7.86 -17.71
N TYR A 168 2.23 -6.54 -17.53
CA TYR A 168 2.85 -5.94 -16.36
C TYR A 168 2.09 -6.29 -15.07
N VAL A 169 0.75 -6.20 -15.12
CA VAL A 169 -0.15 -6.58 -14.02
C VAL A 169 0.03 -8.05 -13.64
N GLN A 170 0.08 -8.95 -14.62
CA GLN A 170 0.19 -10.39 -14.37
C GLN A 170 1.59 -10.85 -13.98
N VAL A 171 2.65 -10.33 -14.62
CA VAL A 171 4.05 -10.73 -14.34
C VAL A 171 4.44 -10.43 -12.91
N ASN A 172 3.94 -9.32 -12.40
CA ASN A 172 4.16 -8.93 -11.03
C ASN A 172 3.02 -9.37 -10.12
N ASP A 173 1.98 -10.02 -10.66
CA ASP A 173 0.79 -10.49 -9.93
C ASP A 173 0.19 -9.41 -9.02
N LEU A 174 0.03 -8.26 -9.66
CA LEU A 174 -0.18 -6.99 -9.05
C LEU A 174 -1.46 -6.96 -8.19
N VAL A 175 -2.58 -7.42 -8.75
CA VAL A 175 -3.90 -7.40 -8.09
C VAL A 175 -3.91 -8.27 -6.83
N GLU A 176 -3.37 -9.49 -6.88
CA GLU A 176 -3.60 -10.46 -5.82
C GLU A 176 -2.98 -10.05 -4.48
N LEU A 177 -1.84 -9.36 -4.45
CA LEU A 177 -1.27 -8.92 -3.17
C LEU A 177 -1.67 -7.55 -2.74
N ASN A 178 -2.11 -6.72 -3.66
CA ASN A 178 -2.85 -5.55 -3.20
C ASN A 178 -4.05 -6.03 -2.37
N VAL A 179 -4.76 -7.07 -2.84
CA VAL A 179 -5.84 -7.70 -2.07
C VAL A 179 -5.32 -8.27 -0.76
N VAL A 180 -4.27 -9.12 -0.79
CA VAL A 180 -3.72 -9.72 0.45
C VAL A 180 -3.23 -8.66 1.44
N GLY A 181 -2.51 -7.64 0.97
CA GLY A 181 -2.00 -6.53 1.77
C GLY A 181 -3.10 -5.68 2.38
N ALA A 182 -4.15 -5.38 1.61
CA ALA A 182 -5.34 -4.69 2.09
C ALA A 182 -6.04 -5.51 3.20
N MET A 183 -6.27 -6.81 2.96
CA MET A 183 -6.91 -7.68 3.95
C MET A 183 -6.05 -7.84 5.23
N ASN A 184 -4.74 -7.94 5.10
CA ASN A 184 -3.83 -7.98 6.25
C ASN A 184 -3.87 -6.68 7.06
N SER A 185 -3.94 -5.54 6.36
CA SER A 185 -4.08 -4.21 6.97
C SER A 185 -5.40 -4.09 7.74
N ASP A 186 -6.52 -4.54 7.17
CA ASP A 186 -7.82 -4.59 7.85
C ASP A 186 -7.77 -5.44 9.11
N ILE A 187 -7.18 -6.65 9.02
CA ILE A 187 -7.01 -7.53 10.18
C ILE A 187 -6.19 -6.83 11.26
N ALA A 188 -5.10 -6.16 10.88
CA ALA A 188 -4.23 -5.46 11.81
C ALA A 188 -4.92 -4.27 12.47
N TYR A 189 -5.69 -3.49 11.70
CA TYR A 189 -6.52 -2.41 12.21
C TYR A 189 -7.51 -2.91 13.27
N TYR A 190 -8.30 -3.94 12.95
CA TYR A 190 -9.26 -4.49 13.90
C TYR A 190 -8.59 -5.09 15.13
N ARG A 191 -7.44 -5.75 15.00
CA ARG A 191 -6.65 -6.19 16.16
C ARG A 191 -6.26 -5.03 17.05
N GLY A 192 -5.74 -3.94 16.49
CA GLY A 192 -5.40 -2.73 17.24
C GLY A 192 -6.62 -2.10 17.92
N LEU A 193 -7.73 -2.01 17.20
CA LEU A 193 -8.99 -1.44 17.68
C LEU A 193 -9.56 -2.23 18.88
N TRP A 194 -9.62 -3.55 18.78
CA TRP A 194 -10.32 -4.40 19.74
C TRP A 194 -9.43 -4.94 20.86
N MET A 195 -8.19 -5.34 20.57
CA MET A 195 -7.32 -5.98 21.58
C MET A 195 -6.63 -4.96 22.49
N ASP A 196 -6.21 -3.82 21.94
CA ASP A 196 -5.49 -2.79 22.70
C ASP A 196 -6.39 -1.61 23.08
N GLY A 197 -7.54 -1.48 22.41
CA GLY A 197 -8.31 -0.25 22.34
C GLY A 197 -9.72 -0.25 22.95
N MET A 198 -10.41 -1.38 23.04
CA MET A 198 -11.81 -1.47 23.50
C MET A 198 -11.98 -2.55 24.58
N PRO A 199 -13.01 -2.46 25.45
CA PRO A 199 -13.33 -3.54 26.39
C PRO A 199 -13.72 -4.83 25.64
N GLN A 200 -13.16 -5.97 26.05
CA GLN A 200 -13.41 -7.27 25.42
C GLN A 200 -14.91 -7.68 25.42
N GLU A 201 -15.72 -7.13 26.34
CA GLU A 201 -17.16 -7.41 26.43
C GLU A 201 -17.99 -6.70 25.34
N GLU A 202 -17.43 -5.70 24.68
CA GLU A 202 -18.07 -4.93 23.59
C GLU A 202 -17.47 -5.25 22.21
N GLY A 203 -16.42 -6.08 22.17
CA GLY A 203 -15.69 -6.42 20.96
C GLY A 203 -16.21 -7.65 20.22
N MET A 204 -15.95 -7.67 18.91
CA MET A 204 -16.14 -8.87 18.09
C MET A 204 -15.08 -9.92 18.43
N THR A 205 -15.42 -11.20 18.28
CA THR A 205 -14.43 -12.27 18.39
C THR A 205 -13.48 -12.27 17.18
N ASP A 206 -12.26 -12.81 17.33
CA ASP A 206 -11.31 -12.99 16.23
C ASP A 206 -11.94 -13.69 15.01
N GLY A 207 -12.82 -14.68 15.25
CA GLY A 207 -13.50 -15.41 14.20
C GLY A 207 -14.55 -14.58 13.44
N GLU A 208 -15.25 -13.67 14.13
CA GLU A 208 -16.21 -12.76 13.51
C GLU A 208 -15.51 -11.69 12.68
N ILE A 209 -14.42 -11.10 13.21
CA ILE A 209 -13.60 -10.11 12.49
C ILE A 209 -13.07 -10.73 11.19
N LEU A 210 -12.48 -11.93 11.26
CA LEU A 210 -12.00 -12.61 10.08
C LEU A 210 -13.13 -12.91 9.09
N SER A 211 -14.29 -13.34 9.57
CA SER A 211 -15.43 -13.61 8.68
C SER A 211 -15.93 -12.36 7.95
N GLU A 212 -15.89 -11.18 8.59
CA GLU A 212 -16.31 -9.92 7.98
C GLU A 212 -15.31 -9.45 6.92
N ILE A 213 -14.02 -9.48 7.24
CA ILE A 213 -12.95 -9.12 6.29
C ILE A 213 -12.94 -10.07 5.08
N TRP A 214 -13.14 -11.37 5.30
CA TRP A 214 -13.26 -12.31 4.17
C TRP A 214 -14.52 -12.08 3.33
N ALA A 215 -15.58 -11.52 3.90
CA ALA A 215 -16.79 -11.21 3.16
C ALA A 215 -16.62 -9.96 2.25
N SER A 216 -15.67 -9.06 2.56
CA SER A 216 -15.36 -7.89 1.72
C SER A 216 -14.37 -8.18 0.59
N GLU A 217 -13.71 -9.34 0.57
CA GLU A 217 -12.68 -9.68 -0.43
C GLU A 217 -13.11 -9.42 -1.89
N PRO A 218 -14.33 -9.77 -2.34
CA PRO A 218 -14.73 -9.52 -3.73
C PRO A 218 -14.83 -8.03 -4.09
N GLU A 219 -15.26 -7.20 -3.14
CA GLU A 219 -15.35 -5.74 -3.29
C GLU A 219 -13.95 -5.14 -3.29
N VAL A 220 -13.11 -5.51 -2.31
CA VAL A 220 -11.70 -5.11 -2.23
C VAL A 220 -10.98 -5.45 -3.53
N ARG A 221 -11.17 -6.65 -4.08
CA ARG A 221 -10.56 -7.06 -5.35
C ARG A 221 -11.01 -6.20 -6.53
N ALA A 222 -12.27 -5.80 -6.59
CA ALA A 222 -12.76 -4.94 -7.65
C ALA A 222 -12.07 -3.57 -7.59
N ASP A 223 -12.04 -2.95 -6.41
CA ASP A 223 -11.44 -1.64 -6.17
C ASP A 223 -9.93 -1.66 -6.44
N VAL A 224 -9.25 -2.69 -5.91
CA VAL A 224 -7.82 -2.97 -6.18
C VAL A 224 -7.56 -3.05 -7.68
N SER A 225 -8.40 -3.82 -8.40
CA SER A 225 -8.18 -4.05 -9.84
C SER A 225 -8.32 -2.75 -10.60
N GLU A 226 -9.39 -1.99 -10.38
CA GLU A 226 -9.61 -0.70 -11.02
C GLU A 226 -8.43 0.25 -10.80
N TRP A 227 -7.98 0.39 -9.55
CA TRP A 227 -6.87 1.26 -9.21
C TRP A 227 -5.54 0.79 -9.82
N VAL A 228 -5.22 -0.51 -9.77
CA VAL A 228 -3.96 -1.06 -10.33
C VAL A 228 -3.88 -0.84 -11.84
N TYR A 229 -4.98 -1.08 -12.56
CA TYR A 229 -5.02 -0.89 -14.01
C TYR A 229 -5.02 0.60 -14.38
N GLY A 230 -5.76 1.44 -13.65
CA GLY A 230 -5.75 2.90 -13.83
C GLY A 230 -4.37 3.50 -13.56
N PHE A 231 -3.74 3.13 -12.44
CA PHE A 231 -2.37 3.53 -12.10
C PHE A 231 -1.39 3.12 -13.19
N SER A 232 -1.43 1.87 -13.64
CA SER A 232 -0.51 1.36 -14.68
C SER A 232 -0.71 2.08 -16.01
N THR A 233 -1.96 2.45 -16.34
CA THR A 233 -2.29 3.21 -17.55
C THR A 233 -1.65 4.59 -17.49
N LEU A 234 -1.80 5.30 -16.37
CA LEU A 234 -1.26 6.66 -16.21
C LEU A 234 0.27 6.66 -16.07
N ALA A 235 0.83 5.75 -15.26
CA ALA A 235 2.27 5.71 -14.99
C ALA A 235 3.11 5.49 -16.24
N TYR A 236 2.66 4.63 -17.15
CA TYR A 236 3.47 4.22 -18.29
C TYR A 236 3.04 4.84 -19.62
N ASP A 237 2.07 5.76 -19.62
CA ASP A 237 1.54 6.43 -20.82
C ASP A 237 2.67 7.06 -21.67
N THR A 238 3.64 7.70 -21.03
CA THR A 238 4.72 8.40 -21.75
C THR A 238 5.85 7.48 -22.24
N LEU A 239 5.89 6.22 -21.79
CA LEU A 239 6.86 5.25 -22.29
C LEU A 239 6.45 4.79 -23.69
N SER A 240 7.40 4.55 -24.57
CA SER A 240 7.12 3.77 -25.78
C SER A 240 6.77 2.32 -25.42
N ASP A 241 6.04 1.63 -26.31
CA ASP A 241 5.72 0.21 -26.10
C ASP A 241 6.98 -0.65 -25.94
N ALA A 242 8.07 -0.30 -26.63
CA ALA A 242 9.36 -0.97 -26.50
C ALA A 242 10.02 -0.75 -25.13
N GLU A 243 10.04 0.49 -24.62
CA GLU A 243 10.55 0.79 -23.28
C GLU A 243 9.74 0.07 -22.19
N PHE A 244 8.41 0.00 -22.34
CA PHE A 244 7.58 -0.70 -21.37
C PHE A 244 7.77 -2.23 -21.46
N ALA A 245 7.94 -2.78 -22.65
CA ALA A 245 8.31 -4.18 -22.84
C ALA A 245 9.67 -4.53 -22.20
N ASP A 246 10.66 -3.63 -22.28
CA ASP A 246 11.95 -3.80 -21.61
C ASP A 246 11.81 -3.81 -20.07
N TYR A 247 10.92 -2.99 -19.52
CA TYR A 247 10.61 -3.02 -18.09
C TYR A 247 9.96 -4.35 -17.68
N ILE A 248 8.96 -4.82 -18.44
CA ILE A 248 8.32 -6.12 -18.20
C ILE A 248 9.34 -7.25 -18.34
N ALA A 249 10.28 -7.16 -19.29
CA ALA A 249 11.35 -8.13 -19.45
C ALA A 249 12.25 -8.19 -18.21
N PHE A 250 12.63 -7.04 -17.64
CA PHE A 250 13.33 -6.99 -16.35
C PHE A 250 12.49 -7.60 -15.22
N ALA A 251 11.21 -7.24 -15.12
CA ALA A 251 10.29 -7.76 -14.12
C ALA A 251 10.17 -9.29 -14.15
N ARG A 252 10.30 -9.93 -15.32
CA ARG A 252 10.32 -11.40 -15.48
C ARG A 252 11.61 -12.08 -15.03
N THR A 253 12.70 -11.33 -14.85
CA THR A 253 13.98 -11.91 -14.41
C THR A 253 13.94 -12.32 -12.93
N GLU A 254 14.84 -13.22 -12.52
CA GLU A 254 14.96 -13.60 -11.10
C GLU A 254 15.23 -12.38 -10.19
N PRO A 255 16.16 -11.44 -10.52
CA PRO A 255 16.30 -10.21 -9.75
C PRO A 255 15.05 -9.33 -9.75
N GLY A 256 14.36 -9.18 -10.88
CA GLY A 256 13.11 -8.40 -10.96
C GLY A 256 12.03 -8.96 -10.04
N GLN A 257 11.77 -10.27 -10.12
CA GLN A 257 10.81 -10.97 -9.24
C GLN A 257 11.20 -10.89 -7.76
N ARG A 258 12.50 -11.03 -7.45
CA ARG A 258 13.00 -10.91 -6.07
C ARG A 258 12.82 -9.51 -5.51
N LEU A 259 13.04 -8.48 -6.32
CA LEU A 259 12.80 -7.10 -5.94
C LEU A 259 11.32 -6.83 -5.71
N ASN A 260 10.48 -7.23 -6.66
CA ASN A 260 9.03 -7.09 -6.59
C ASN A 260 8.50 -7.66 -5.26
N ALA A 261 8.86 -8.91 -4.94
CA ALA A 261 8.47 -9.55 -3.68
C ALA A 261 9.01 -8.84 -2.43
N ALA A 262 10.20 -8.25 -2.51
CA ALA A 262 10.79 -7.52 -1.39
C ALA A 262 10.11 -6.18 -1.13
N LEU A 263 9.74 -5.46 -2.19
CA LEU A 263 8.91 -4.25 -2.07
C LEU A 263 7.65 -4.59 -1.28
N PHE A 264 7.05 -5.73 -1.57
CA PHE A 264 5.82 -6.16 -0.91
C PHE A 264 5.92 -6.49 0.53
N ALA A 265 6.89 -7.34 0.87
CA ALA A 265 7.16 -7.65 2.25
C ALA A 265 7.42 -6.35 3.04
N ALA A 266 8.04 -5.35 2.41
CA ALA A 266 8.26 -4.06 3.04
C ALA A 266 7.00 -3.21 3.20
N PHE A 267 6.17 -3.11 2.17
CA PHE A 267 4.87 -2.44 2.25
C PHE A 267 3.94 -3.12 3.25
N ASP A 268 3.73 -4.42 3.14
CA ASP A 268 2.90 -5.20 4.07
C ASP A 268 3.38 -5.03 5.51
N GLY A 269 4.68 -5.19 5.79
CA GLY A 269 5.21 -5.07 7.15
C GLY A 269 5.03 -3.67 7.75
N VAL A 270 5.26 -2.61 6.96
CA VAL A 270 5.07 -1.23 7.41
C VAL A 270 3.59 -0.91 7.61
N TYR A 271 2.73 -1.30 6.67
CA TYR A 271 1.30 -1.00 6.74
C TYR A 271 0.54 -1.87 7.75
N GLU A 272 1.00 -3.09 8.06
CA GLU A 272 0.46 -3.86 9.17
C GLU A 272 0.69 -3.13 10.51
N ASP A 273 1.89 -2.60 10.73
CA ASP A 273 2.22 -1.81 11.92
C ASP A 273 1.44 -0.49 11.99
N LEU A 274 1.34 0.23 10.86
CA LEU A 274 0.55 1.45 10.78
C LEU A 274 -0.93 1.17 11.04
N SER A 275 -1.51 0.15 10.42
CA SER A 275 -2.93 -0.21 10.58
C SER A 275 -3.24 -0.61 12.01
N ARG A 276 -2.38 -1.43 12.64
CA ARG A 276 -2.49 -1.77 14.06
C ARG A 276 -2.41 -0.53 14.96
N GLY A 277 -1.47 0.37 14.70
CA GLY A 277 -1.34 1.64 15.42
C GLY A 277 -2.55 2.55 15.22
N LEU A 278 -3.09 2.60 14.00
CA LEU A 278 -4.29 3.35 13.65
C LEU A 278 -5.50 2.82 14.43
N GLY A 279 -5.73 1.51 14.44
CA GLY A 279 -6.81 0.88 15.20
C GLY A 279 -6.72 1.19 16.70
N ALA A 280 -5.55 1.00 17.30
CA ALA A 280 -5.34 1.32 18.71
C ALA A 280 -5.53 2.83 19.02
N GLY A 281 -5.08 3.70 18.10
CA GLY A 281 -5.26 5.14 18.19
C GLY A 281 -6.74 5.56 18.11
N THR A 282 -7.49 5.00 17.16
CA THR A 282 -8.94 5.22 17.00
C THR A 282 -9.68 4.87 18.27
N ALA A 283 -9.47 3.67 18.80
CA ALA A 283 -10.17 3.22 19.99
C ALA A 283 -9.84 4.08 21.23
N ARG A 284 -8.58 4.51 21.35
CA ARG A 284 -8.18 5.44 22.41
C ARG A 284 -8.91 6.79 22.28
N LEU A 285 -8.97 7.36 21.07
CA LEU A 285 -9.67 8.62 20.84
C LEU A 285 -11.16 8.51 21.13
N MET A 286 -11.82 7.45 20.65
CA MET A 286 -13.24 7.21 20.93
C MET A 286 -13.53 7.13 22.43
N ARG A 287 -12.64 6.50 23.21
CA ARG A 287 -12.75 6.43 24.67
C ARG A 287 -12.50 7.77 25.36
N ASP A 288 -11.46 8.50 24.94
CA ASP A 288 -11.07 9.77 25.55
C ASP A 288 -12.16 10.85 25.34
N TYR A 289 -12.92 10.77 24.25
CA TYR A 289 -14.00 11.70 23.90
C TYR A 289 -15.42 11.14 24.13
N GLU A 290 -15.55 9.98 24.77
CA GLU A 290 -16.84 9.38 25.10
C GLU A 290 -17.66 10.31 26.02
N GLY A 291 -18.89 10.64 25.62
CA GLY A 291 -19.78 11.47 26.44
C GLY A 291 -19.53 12.98 26.38
N GLU A 292 -18.57 13.47 25.59
CA GLU A 292 -18.38 14.91 25.34
C GLU A 292 -19.43 15.54 24.40
N GLN A 293 -20.38 14.73 23.91
CA GLN A 293 -21.51 15.16 23.08
C GLN A 293 -22.74 15.69 23.86
N LEU A 294 -22.61 15.98 25.17
CA LEU A 294 -23.72 16.46 26.02
C LEU A 294 -23.89 17.98 26.06
#